data_AF-A0A2K9NU59-F1
#
_entry.id   AF-A0A2K9NU59-F1
#
_cell.length_a   1.000
_cell.length_b   1.000
_cell.length_c   1.000
_cell.angle_alpha   90.00
_cell.angle_beta   90.00
_cell.angle_gamma   90.00
#
_symmetry.space_group_name_H-M   'P 1'
#
loop_
_entity.id
_entity.type
_entity.pdbx_description
1 polymer ?
#
loop_
_entity_poly.entity_id
_entity_poly.type
_entity_poly.pdbx_seq_one_letter_code
_entity_poly.pdbx_strand_id
1 'polypeptide(L)'
;MKSLIILTMSMVLATPLFAQNEAANDREIERDITEGKIQAAESLWLRDMEKGIDLKQQKAAALIVLVANRAQERVSIGDDNVREEAEYAHVGFVARLQGIHEDREALARKEIQPDYATLQNYSKRLDALISDLQAFLK
;
A
#
# COMPACT_ATOMS: atom_id res chain seq x y z
N MET A 1 -71.97 2.60 54.90
CA MET A 1 -70.72 3.36 54.67
C MET A 1 -69.82 2.48 53.82
N LYS A 2 -69.44 2.98 52.63
CA LYS A 2 -68.70 2.25 51.59
C LYS A 2 -67.20 2.35 51.90
N SER A 3 -66.52 1.22 52.09
CA SER A 3 -65.06 1.18 52.13
C SER A 3 -64.54 0.85 50.74
N LEU A 4 -63.96 1.85 50.09
CA LEU A 4 -63.38 1.81 48.76
C LEU A 4 -61.93 1.31 48.88
N ILE A 5 -61.68 0.07 48.48
CA ILE A 5 -60.32 -0.49 48.34
C ILE A 5 -59.71 0.11 47.08
N ILE A 6 -58.73 1.00 47.25
CA ILE A 6 -57.93 1.54 46.15
C ILE A 6 -56.84 0.50 45.83
N LEU A 7 -57.06 -0.26 44.76
CA LEU A 7 -56.08 -1.15 44.17
C LEU A 7 -55.22 -0.30 43.20
N THR A 8 -54.06 0.18 43.65
CA THR A 8 -53.09 0.84 42.75
C THR A 8 -52.42 -0.25 41.90
N MET A 9 -52.87 -0.38 40.66
CA MET A 9 -52.21 -1.16 39.62
C MET A 9 -50.81 -0.58 39.36
N SER A 10 -49.78 -1.27 39.86
CA SER A 10 -48.40 -1.06 39.43
C SER A 10 -48.25 -1.57 38.00
N MET A 11 -48.35 -0.67 37.02
CA MET A 11 -47.96 -0.94 35.64
C MET A 11 -46.43 -1.13 35.61
N VAL A 12 -45.98 -2.37 35.77
CA VAL A 12 -44.63 -2.77 35.37
C VAL A 12 -44.61 -2.75 33.85
N LEU A 13 -43.99 -1.72 33.28
CA LEU A 13 -43.63 -1.68 31.86
C LEU A 13 -42.58 -2.78 31.64
N ALA A 14 -43.04 -4.00 31.40
CA ALA A 14 -42.21 -5.07 30.86
C ALA A 14 -41.90 -4.70 29.40
N THR A 15 -40.88 -3.88 29.19
CA THR A 15 -40.25 -3.81 27.87
C THR A 15 -39.78 -5.21 27.52
N PRO A 16 -40.18 -5.78 26.36
CA PRO A 16 -39.83 -7.15 26.04
C PRO A 16 -38.30 -7.24 25.88
N LEU A 17 -37.65 -7.99 26.77
CA LEU A 17 -36.24 -8.40 26.69
C LEU A 17 -35.86 -8.94 25.31
N PHE A 18 -36.83 -9.51 24.58
CA PHE A 18 -36.68 -9.96 23.20
C PHE A 18 -36.32 -8.84 22.20
N ALA A 19 -36.94 -7.66 22.31
CA ALA A 19 -36.64 -6.54 21.41
C ALA A 19 -35.26 -5.92 21.68
N GLN A 20 -34.76 -6.01 22.92
CA GLN A 20 -33.40 -5.58 23.27
C GLN A 20 -32.33 -6.54 22.73
N ASN A 21 -32.59 -7.85 22.74
CA ASN A 21 -31.69 -8.85 22.19
C ASN A 21 -31.61 -8.81 20.66
N GLU A 22 -32.74 -8.63 19.97
CA GLU A 22 -32.75 -8.46 18.50
C GLU A 22 -32.01 -7.19 18.07
N ALA A 23 -32.28 -6.06 18.73
CA ALA A 23 -31.59 -4.80 18.43
C ALA A 23 -30.09 -4.79 18.78
N ALA A 24 -29.62 -5.67 19.67
CA ALA A 24 -28.20 -5.84 19.97
C ALA A 24 -27.50 -6.72 18.92
N ASN A 25 -28.15 -7.82 18.51
CA ASN A 25 -27.68 -8.70 17.45
C ASN A 25 -27.60 -7.97 16.09
N ASP A 26 -28.61 -7.16 15.75
CA ASP A 26 -28.63 -6.37 14.52
C ASP A 26 -27.47 -5.36 14.47
N ARG A 27 -27.13 -4.75 15.62
CA ARG A 27 -25.99 -3.83 15.75
C ARG A 27 -24.64 -4.53 15.63
N GLU A 28 -24.52 -5.75 16.13
CA GLU A 28 -23.32 -6.57 15.98
C GLU A 28 -23.12 -6.99 14.52
N ILE A 29 -24.18 -7.44 13.85
CA ILE A 29 -24.16 -7.77 12.41
C ILE A 29 -23.79 -6.53 11.59
N GLU A 30 -24.35 -5.36 11.88
CA GLU A 30 -24.03 -4.10 11.18
C GLU A 30 -22.56 -3.70 11.35
N ARG A 31 -22.01 -3.86 12.57
CA ARG A 31 -20.58 -3.62 12.83
C ARG A 31 -19.71 -4.58 12.02
N ASP A 32 -20.00 -5.88 12.06
CA ASP A 32 -19.21 -6.90 11.37
C ASP A 32 -19.22 -6.70 9.85
N ILE A 33 -20.37 -6.31 9.28
CA ILE A 33 -20.48 -5.92 7.86
C ILE A 33 -19.60 -4.70 7.57
N THR A 34 -19.60 -3.71 8.46
CA THR A 34 -18.82 -2.47 8.29
C THR A 34 -17.33 -2.75 8.37
N GLU A 35 -16.88 -3.52 9.35
CA GLU A 35 -15.49 -3.96 9.49
C GLU A 35 -15.04 -4.78 8.28
N GLY A 36 -15.87 -5.71 7.81
CA GLY A 36 -15.59 -6.50 6.61
C GLY A 36 -15.46 -5.63 5.34
N LYS A 37 -16.27 -4.59 5.20
CA LYS A 37 -16.15 -3.61 4.10
C LYS A 37 -14.86 -2.81 4.18
N ILE A 38 -14.46 -2.38 5.38
CA ILE A 38 -13.20 -1.64 5.59
C ILE A 38 -12.00 -2.52 5.21
N GLN A 39 -11.94 -3.75 5.73
CA GLN A 39 -10.87 -4.70 5.42
C GLN A 39 -10.77 -4.99 3.93
N ALA A 40 -11.91 -5.15 3.24
CA ALA A 40 -11.95 -5.36 1.80
C ALA A 40 -11.41 -4.14 1.03
N ALA A 41 -11.76 -2.92 1.46
CA ALA A 41 -11.27 -1.68 0.85
C ALA A 41 -9.76 -1.49 1.06
N GLU A 42 -9.26 -1.76 2.27
CA GLU A 42 -7.83 -1.72 2.59
C GLU A 42 -7.04 -2.73 1.75
N SER A 43 -7.55 -3.96 1.63
CA SER A 43 -6.94 -5.00 0.81
C SER A 43 -6.87 -4.61 -0.67
N LEU A 44 -7.96 -4.03 -1.21
CA LEU A 44 -7.98 -3.54 -2.59
C LEU A 44 -6.94 -2.44 -2.81
N TRP A 45 -6.84 -1.50 -1.87
CA TRP A 45 -5.93 -0.38 -1.98
C TRP A 45 -4.46 -0.80 -1.89
N LEU A 46 -4.10 -1.70 -0.97
CA LEU A 46 -2.74 -2.26 -0.89
C LEU A 46 -2.37 -2.97 -2.19
N ARG A 47 -3.29 -3.75 -2.76
CA ARG A 47 -3.09 -4.42 -4.04
C ARG A 47 -2.87 -3.44 -5.20
N ASP A 48 -3.60 -2.34 -5.25
CA ASP A 48 -3.40 -1.33 -6.28
C ASP A 48 -2.09 -0.56 -6.11
N MET A 49 -1.64 -0.34 -4.87
CA MET A 49 -0.30 0.17 -4.60
C MET A 49 0.80 -0.77 -5.08
N GLU A 50 0.68 -2.08 -4.83
CA GLU A 50 1.63 -3.07 -5.33
C GLU A 50 1.76 -3.03 -6.85
N LYS A 51 0.62 -2.96 -7.58
CA LYS A 51 0.64 -2.78 -9.04
C LYS A 51 1.33 -1.48 -9.45
N GLY A 52 1.10 -0.39 -8.71
CA GLY A 52 1.75 0.88 -8.96
C GLY A 52 3.28 0.81 -8.77
N ILE A 53 3.74 0.04 -7.79
CA ILE A 53 5.16 -0.24 -7.56
C ILE A 53 5.74 -1.08 -8.70
N ASP A 54 5.03 -2.13 -9.15
CA ASP A 54 5.44 -2.96 -10.29
C ASP A 54 5.70 -2.12 -11.54
N LEU A 55 4.77 -1.23 -11.86
CA LEU A 55 4.89 -0.34 -13.03
C LEU A 55 6.09 0.61 -12.91
N LYS A 56 6.35 1.15 -11.72
CA LYS A 56 7.52 1.99 -11.46
C LYS A 56 8.82 1.22 -11.58
N GLN A 57 8.86 -0.02 -11.08
CA GLN A 57 10.03 -0.89 -11.17
C GLN A 57 10.36 -1.21 -12.64
N GLN A 58 9.35 -1.56 -13.45
CA GLN A 58 9.50 -1.77 -14.89
C GLN A 58 10.00 -0.50 -15.60
N LYS A 59 9.45 0.67 -15.25
CA LYS A 59 9.90 1.96 -15.80
C LYS A 59 11.35 2.26 -15.45
N ALA A 60 11.77 2.05 -14.20
CA ALA A 60 13.15 2.24 -13.78
C ALA A 60 14.10 1.30 -14.55
N ALA A 61 13.74 0.03 -14.70
CA ALA A 61 14.52 -0.93 -15.48
C ALA A 61 14.68 -0.49 -16.94
N ALA A 62 13.59 -0.03 -17.58
CA ALA A 62 13.64 0.48 -18.95
C ALA A 62 14.54 1.73 -19.07
N LEU A 63 14.50 2.64 -18.10
CA LEU A 63 15.37 3.81 -18.08
C LEU A 63 16.85 3.45 -17.86
N ILE A 64 17.15 2.45 -17.03
CA ILE A 64 18.52 1.93 -16.85
C ILE A 64 19.09 1.38 -18.15
N VAL A 65 18.27 0.65 -18.93
CA VAL A 65 18.68 0.18 -20.27
C VAL A 65 19.03 1.37 -21.18
N LEU A 66 18.24 2.45 -21.15
CA LEU A 66 18.56 3.66 -21.91
C LEU A 66 19.86 4.33 -21.44
N VAL A 67 20.14 4.32 -20.14
CA VAL A 67 21.41 4.82 -19.59
C VAL A 67 22.59 4.01 -20.12
N ALA A 68 22.48 2.67 -20.12
CA ALA A 68 23.52 1.79 -20.67
C ALA A 68 23.79 2.08 -22.15
N ASN A 69 22.74 2.24 -22.95
CA ASN A 69 22.86 2.55 -24.37
C ASN A 69 23.53 3.91 -24.60
N ARG A 70 23.11 4.95 -23.87
CA ARG A 70 23.69 6.30 -24.00
C ARG A 70 25.15 6.35 -23.54
N ALA A 71 25.52 5.55 -22.54
CA ALA A 71 26.91 5.36 -22.16
C ALA A 71 27.72 4.83 -23.36
N GLN A 72 27.26 3.74 -24.00
CA GLN A 72 27.91 3.14 -25.18
C GLN A 72 28.03 4.11 -26.37
N GLU A 73 26.99 4.90 -26.65
CA GLU A 73 27.02 5.91 -27.73
C GLU A 73 28.10 6.97 -27.49
N ARG A 74 28.27 7.45 -26.25
CA ARG A 74 29.29 8.46 -25.91
C ARG A 74 30.71 7.91 -25.97
N VAL A 75 30.92 6.62 -25.67
CA VAL A 75 32.22 5.94 -25.88
C VAL A 75 32.66 6.02 -27.33
N SER A 76 31.71 5.90 -28.28
CA SER A 76 32.02 5.97 -29.71
C SER A 76 32.57 7.33 -30.15
N ILE A 77 32.48 8.37 -29.31
CA ILE A 77 32.94 9.73 -29.58
C ILE A 77 34.37 9.95 -29.01
N GLY A 78 34.93 8.98 -28.27
CA GLY A 78 36.32 8.98 -27.84
C GLY A 78 36.63 9.79 -26.57
N ASP A 79 35.63 10.08 -25.75
CA ASP A 79 35.82 10.71 -24.43
C ASP A 79 35.80 9.65 -23.32
N ASP A 80 36.98 9.13 -22.97
CA ASP A 80 37.15 8.07 -21.97
C ASP A 80 36.66 8.48 -20.57
N ASN A 81 36.69 9.77 -20.22
CA ASN A 81 36.19 10.26 -18.92
C ASN A 81 34.66 10.19 -18.85
N VAL A 82 33.99 10.50 -19.96
CA VAL A 82 32.53 10.44 -20.07
C VAL A 82 32.03 8.99 -20.06
N ARG A 83 32.84 8.05 -20.56
CA ARG A 83 32.57 6.61 -20.43
C ARG A 83 32.57 6.17 -18.98
N GLU A 84 33.62 6.48 -18.24
CA GLU A 84 33.79 6.03 -16.85
C GLU A 84 32.68 6.58 -15.94
N GLU A 85 32.31 7.85 -16.11
CA GLU A 85 31.20 8.46 -15.38
C GLU A 85 29.85 7.79 -15.69
N ALA A 86 29.61 7.46 -16.96
CA ALA A 86 28.35 6.84 -17.37
C ALA A 86 28.24 5.36 -16.95
N GLU A 87 29.34 4.61 -16.99
CA GLU A 87 29.41 3.24 -16.47
C GLU A 87 29.24 3.22 -14.95
N TYR A 88 29.90 4.14 -14.23
CA TYR A 88 29.74 4.27 -12.78
C TYR A 88 28.29 4.62 -12.39
N ALA A 89 27.68 5.58 -13.09
CA ALA A 89 26.28 5.95 -12.87
C ALA A 89 25.35 4.77 -13.16
N HIS A 90 25.55 4.04 -14.26
CA HIS A 90 24.78 2.85 -14.60
C HIS A 90 24.85 1.80 -13.49
N VAL A 91 26.04 1.46 -13.01
CA VAL A 91 26.22 0.50 -11.90
C VAL A 91 25.50 0.99 -10.64
N GLY A 92 25.60 2.28 -10.31
CA GLY A 92 24.89 2.89 -9.19
C GLY A 92 23.37 2.76 -9.30
N PHE A 93 22.80 3.00 -10.48
CA PHE A 93 21.37 2.85 -10.72
C PHE A 93 20.90 1.39 -10.64
N VAL A 94 21.68 0.46 -11.19
CA VAL A 94 21.41 -0.99 -11.09
C VAL A 94 21.39 -1.42 -9.63
N ALA A 95 22.41 -1.06 -8.85
CA ALA A 95 22.50 -1.42 -7.44
C ALA A 95 21.32 -0.87 -6.63
N ARG A 96 20.89 0.38 -6.90
CA ARG A 96 19.71 0.97 -6.25
C ARG A 96 18.42 0.23 -6.60
N LEU A 97 18.23 -0.15 -7.87
CA LEU A 97 17.05 -0.92 -8.28
C LEU A 97 17.04 -2.32 -7.67
N GLN A 98 18.20 -2.98 -7.64
CA GLN A 98 18.37 -4.30 -7.01
C GLN A 98 18.05 -4.25 -5.52
N GLY A 99 18.59 -3.28 -4.78
CA GLY A 99 18.27 -3.15 -3.36
C GLY A 99 16.78 -2.92 -3.09
N ILE A 100 16.09 -2.14 -3.94
CA ILE A 100 14.62 -2.00 -3.83
C ILE A 100 13.91 -3.32 -4.13
N HIS A 101 14.38 -4.06 -5.13
CA HIS A 101 13.79 -5.34 -5.53
C HIS A 101 13.95 -6.41 -4.45
N GLU A 102 15.16 -6.55 -3.88
CA GLU A 102 15.47 -7.51 -2.82
C GLU A 102 14.66 -7.25 -1.55
N ASP A 103 14.56 -6.00 -1.12
CA ASP A 103 13.71 -5.61 0.02
C ASP A 103 12.24 -6.00 -0.24
N ARG A 104 11.79 -5.88 -1.49
CA ARG A 104 10.43 -6.27 -1.90
C ARG A 104 10.24 -7.77 -2.01
N GLU A 105 11.27 -8.54 -2.37
CA GLU A 105 11.16 -10.00 -2.38
C GLU A 105 10.84 -10.57 -0.99
N ALA A 106 11.25 -9.90 0.10
CA ALA A 106 10.86 -10.27 1.45
C ALA A 106 9.32 -10.21 1.66
N LEU A 107 8.63 -9.28 0.98
CA LEU A 107 7.15 -9.26 0.96
C LEU A 107 6.58 -10.47 0.21
N ALA A 108 7.16 -10.80 -0.95
CA ALA A 108 6.71 -11.94 -1.76
C ALA A 108 6.92 -13.28 -1.03
N ARG A 109 8.00 -13.38 -0.24
CA ARG A 109 8.30 -14.52 0.65
C ARG A 109 7.43 -14.56 1.91
N LYS A 110 6.56 -13.56 2.12
CA LYS A 110 5.73 -13.38 3.33
C LYS A 110 6.54 -13.28 4.62
N GLU A 111 7.81 -12.86 4.52
CA GLU A 111 8.66 -12.58 5.67
C GLU A 111 8.22 -11.29 6.38
N ILE A 112 7.56 -10.40 5.63
CA ILE A 112 7.01 -9.11 6.10
C ILE A 112 5.58 -8.98 5.55
N GLN A 113 4.63 -8.49 6.35
CA GLN A 113 3.29 -8.15 5.84
C GLN A 113 3.34 -6.84 5.05
N PRO A 114 2.73 -6.76 3.85
CA PRO A 114 2.65 -5.52 3.11
C PRO A 114 1.69 -4.56 3.81
N ASP A 115 2.25 -3.59 4.54
CA ASP A 115 1.49 -2.46 5.06
C ASP A 115 1.68 -1.21 4.17
N TYR A 116 0.85 -0.21 4.43
CA TYR A 116 0.89 1.04 3.68
C TYR A 116 2.26 1.73 3.72
N ALA A 117 2.88 1.79 4.90
CA ALA A 117 4.12 2.51 5.11
C ALA A 117 5.26 1.90 4.30
N THR A 118 5.31 0.57 4.29
CA THR A 118 6.28 -0.24 3.55
C THR A 118 6.12 -0.05 2.04
N LEU A 119 4.89 -0.20 1.52
CA LEU A 119 4.61 0.02 0.10
C LEU A 119 4.88 1.48 -0.32
N GLN A 120 4.53 2.46 0.53
CA GLN A 120 4.80 3.86 0.26
C GLN A 120 6.31 4.14 0.23
N ASN A 121 7.11 3.50 1.10
CA ASN A 121 8.57 3.62 1.10
C ASN A 121 9.16 3.14 -0.23
N TYR A 122 8.75 1.97 -0.71
CA TYR A 122 9.21 1.45 -2.02
C TYR A 122 8.81 2.36 -3.17
N SER A 123 7.58 2.86 -3.18
CA SER A 123 7.13 3.82 -4.18
C SER A 123 8.04 5.05 -4.20
N LYS A 124 8.31 5.67 -3.03
CA LYS A 124 9.15 6.88 -2.94
C LYS A 124 10.57 6.63 -3.43
N ARG A 125 11.16 5.48 -3.08
CA ARG A 125 12.52 5.10 -3.54
C ARG A 125 12.57 4.91 -5.06
N LEU A 126 11.54 4.29 -5.64
CA LEU A 126 11.43 4.16 -7.09
C LEU A 126 11.22 5.51 -7.78
N ASP A 127 10.38 6.39 -7.23
CA ASP A 127 10.17 7.74 -7.78
C ASP A 127 11.47 8.55 -7.78
N ALA A 128 12.25 8.49 -6.70
CA ALA A 128 13.58 9.12 -6.63
C ALA A 128 14.55 8.54 -7.66
N LEU A 129 14.62 7.20 -7.78
CA LEU A 129 15.47 6.54 -8.77
C LEU A 129 15.09 6.94 -10.21
N ILE A 130 13.79 6.95 -10.53
CA ILE A 130 13.28 7.36 -11.84
C ILE A 130 13.65 8.82 -12.13
N SER A 131 13.51 9.70 -11.13
CA SER A 131 13.89 11.11 -11.27
C SER A 131 15.37 11.27 -11.58
N ASP A 132 16.23 10.57 -10.86
CA ASP A 132 17.69 10.63 -11.08
C ASP A 132 18.09 10.07 -12.45
N LEU A 133 17.48 8.95 -12.87
CA LEU A 133 17.66 8.38 -14.21
C LEU A 133 17.26 9.35 -15.31
N GLN A 134 16.11 10.01 -15.15
CA GLN A 134 15.64 11.02 -16.10
C GLN A 134 16.54 12.26 -16.13
N ALA A 135 17.10 12.67 -15.00
CA ALA A 135 18.05 13.76 -14.93
C ALA A 135 19.36 13.41 -15.66
N PHE A 136 19.86 12.19 -15.46
CA PHE A 136 21.06 11.69 -16.14
C PHE A 136 20.89 11.59 -17.66
N LEU A 137 19.70 11.23 -18.13
CA LEU A 137 19.40 11.08 -19.55
C LEU A 137 19.12 12.39 -20.30
N LYS A 138 19.05 13.54 -19.62
CA LYS A 138 18.95 14.85 -20.27
C LYS A 138 20.28 15.21 -20.90
#